data_AF-A0A7Y9TU45-F1
#
_entry.id   AF-A0A7Y9TU45-F1
#
_cell.length_a   1.000
_cell.length_b   1.000
_cell.length_c   1.000
_cell.angle_alpha   90.00
_cell.angle_beta   90.00
_cell.angle_gamma   90.00
#
_symmetry.space_group_name_H-M   'P 1'
#
loop_
_entity.id
_entity.type
_entity.pdbx_description
1 polymer ?
#
loop_
_entity_poly.entity_id
_entity_poly.type
_entity_poly.pdbx_seq_one_letter_code
_entity_poly.pdbx_strand_id
1 'polypeptide(L)'
;MELHISMIPSPEDPPCRSDGYQSELRDLGLTLKADGLELREVGTRSVRPDCLPSLSGEWRIQLGATLGTILGAPVGSWLQARRGRTVRLTIGKMEADVQTADQLESVIKIAKFYQDVAENDANA
;
A
#
# COMPACT_ATOMS: atom_id res chain seq x y z
N MET A 1 -9.42 -12.16 1.18
CA MET A 1 -8.46 -11.91 0.07
C MET A 1 -7.31 -11.05 0.60
N GLU A 2 -6.08 -11.14 0.06
CA GLU A 2 -4.95 -10.27 0.47
C GLU A 2 -4.65 -9.26 -0.64
N LEU A 3 -4.46 -7.99 -0.25
CA LEU A 3 -3.94 -6.93 -1.12
C LEU A 3 -2.47 -6.72 -0.79
N HIS A 4 -1.63 -6.77 -1.81
CA HIS A 4 -0.24 -6.35 -1.76
C HIS A 4 -0.12 -4.96 -2.37
N ILE A 5 0.46 -4.03 -1.62
CA ILE A 5 0.74 -2.66 -2.05
C ILE A 5 2.24 -2.49 -2.14
N SER A 6 2.74 -2.05 -3.28
CA SER A 6 4.15 -1.67 -3.48
C SER A 6 4.23 -0.19 -3.83
N MET A 7 4.97 0.57 -3.04
CA MET A 7 5.26 1.98 -3.30
C MET A 7 6.47 2.13 -4.19
N ILE A 8 6.25 2.69 -5.37
CA ILE A 8 7.28 2.89 -6.38
C ILE A 8 7.69 4.38 -6.32
N PRO A 9 8.90 4.68 -5.83
CA PRO A 9 9.39 6.05 -5.79
C PRO A 9 9.60 6.60 -7.19
N SER A 10 9.52 7.92 -7.32
CA SER A 10 9.91 8.61 -8.55
C SER A 10 11.43 8.52 -8.76
N PRO A 11 11.94 8.56 -9.99
CA PRO A 11 13.39 8.72 -10.23
C PRO A 11 13.97 10.02 -9.63
N GLU A 12 13.12 11.01 -9.34
CA GLU A 12 13.49 12.26 -8.66
C GLU A 12 13.43 12.15 -7.12
N ASP A 13 12.91 11.05 -6.58
CA ASP A 13 12.88 10.83 -5.13
C ASP A 13 14.29 10.57 -4.58
N PRO A 14 14.53 10.93 -3.30
CA PRO A 14 15.72 10.49 -2.58
C PRO A 14 15.89 8.97 -2.65
N PRO A 15 17.12 8.44 -2.53
CA PRO A 15 17.34 7.00 -2.49
C PRO A 15 16.41 6.32 -1.49
N CYS A 16 15.86 5.15 -1.84
CA CYS A 16 14.85 4.48 -1.01
C CYS A 16 15.32 4.17 0.42
N ARG A 17 16.62 4.20 0.69
CA ARG A 17 17.22 3.98 2.03
C ARG A 17 17.59 5.26 2.77
N SER A 18 17.28 6.42 2.21
CA SER A 18 17.50 7.70 2.88
C SER A 18 16.57 7.84 4.09
N ASP A 19 17.04 8.54 5.13
CA ASP A 19 16.26 8.74 6.35
C ASP A 19 14.95 9.49 6.09
N GLY A 20 14.95 10.42 5.13
CA GLY A 20 13.75 11.15 4.71
C GLY A 20 12.69 10.24 4.13
N TYR A 21 13.05 9.44 3.11
CA TYR A 21 12.10 8.51 2.47
C TYR A 21 11.63 7.42 3.44
N GLN A 22 12.52 6.90 4.28
CA GLN A 22 12.19 5.91 5.29
C GLN A 22 11.25 6.46 6.38
N SER A 23 11.39 7.74 6.73
CA SER A 23 10.47 8.39 7.67
C SER A 23 9.08 8.55 7.08
N GLU A 24 8.97 8.92 5.80
CA GLU A 24 7.68 8.98 5.09
C GLU A 24 6.97 7.61 5.04
N LEU A 25 7.70 6.54 4.71
CA LEU A 25 7.12 5.19 4.68
C LEU A 25 6.68 4.72 6.08
N ARG A 26 7.42 5.08 7.14
CA ARG A 26 7.04 4.75 8.52
C ARG A 26 5.81 5.52 8.97
N ASP A 27 5.76 6.81 8.68
CA ASP A 27 4.61 7.66 9.02
C ASP A 27 3.34 7.17 8.31
N LEU A 28 3.47 6.79 7.04
CA LEU A 28 2.39 6.15 6.30
C LEU A 28 1.95 4.83 6.95
N GLY A 29 2.90 3.94 7.27
CA GLY A 29 2.60 2.67 7.91
C GLY A 29 1.96 2.82 9.29
N LEU A 30 2.37 3.83 10.06
CA LEU A 30 1.77 4.16 11.35
C LEU A 30 0.35 4.71 11.19
N THR A 31 0.12 5.58 10.22
CA THR A 31 -1.21 6.13 9.91
C THR A 31 -2.18 5.01 9.53
N LEU A 32 -1.74 4.12 8.63
CA LEU A 32 -2.55 2.98 8.19
C LEU A 32 -2.86 2.01 9.34
N LYS A 33 -1.90 1.75 10.24
CA LYS A 33 -2.14 0.95 11.45
C LYS A 33 -3.07 1.65 12.43
N ALA A 34 -2.95 2.97 12.59
CA ALA A 34 -3.80 3.76 13.49
C ALA A 34 -5.27 3.74 13.04
N ASP A 35 -5.51 3.69 11.72
CA ASP A 35 -6.84 3.52 11.14
C ASP A 35 -7.35 2.07 11.21
N GLY A 36 -6.61 1.16 11.85
CA GLY A 36 -7.03 -0.22 12.13
C GLY A 36 -6.67 -1.23 11.04
N LEU A 37 -5.78 -0.90 10.10
CA LEU A 37 -5.31 -1.87 9.11
C LEU A 37 -4.21 -2.76 9.67
N GLU A 38 -4.40 -4.06 9.52
CA GLU A 38 -3.36 -5.05 9.75
C GLU A 38 -2.36 -5.06 8.57
N LEU A 39 -1.29 -4.27 8.71
CA LEU A 39 -0.20 -4.23 7.74
C LEU A 39 0.86 -5.30 8.04
N ARG A 40 1.17 -6.12 7.05
CA ARG A 40 2.32 -7.02 7.04
C ARG A 40 3.38 -6.49 6.09
N GLU A 41 4.48 -6.01 6.63
CA GLU A 41 5.62 -5.52 5.84
C GLU A 41 6.28 -6.69 5.07
N VAL A 42 6.58 -6.46 3.79
CA VAL A 42 7.23 -7.47 2.93
C VAL A 42 8.68 -7.08 2.70
N GLY A 43 9.63 -7.99 2.94
CA GLY A 43 11.02 -7.77 2.56
C GLY A 43 11.79 -6.79 3.46
N THR A 44 11.34 -6.54 4.70
CA THR A 44 12.12 -5.79 5.69
C THR A 44 13.44 -6.49 5.96
N ARG A 45 14.56 -5.85 5.61
CA ARG A 45 15.91 -6.35 5.88
C ARG A 45 16.57 -5.46 6.91
N SER A 46 16.71 -5.95 8.13
CA SER A 46 17.59 -5.29 9.10
C SER A 46 19.04 -5.56 8.71
N VAL A 47 19.80 -4.50 8.45
CA VAL A 47 21.22 -4.58 8.09
C VAL A 47 22.09 -4.65 9.35
N ARG A 48 21.57 -4.19 10.50
CA ARG A 48 22.25 -4.19 11.81
C ARG A 48 21.25 -4.29 12.97
N PRO A 49 21.59 -4.99 14.06
CA PRO A 49 20.70 -5.18 15.21
C PRO A 49 20.28 -3.87 15.90
N ASP A 50 21.07 -2.80 15.78
CA ASP A 50 20.80 -1.49 16.42
C ASP A 50 20.17 -0.45 15.46
N CYS A 51 19.84 -0.84 14.22
CA CYS A 51 19.20 0.05 13.26
C CYS A 51 17.74 -0.33 13.07
N LEU A 52 16.88 0.69 12.94
CA LEU A 52 15.52 0.50 12.47
C LEU A 52 15.56 -0.20 11.11
N PRO A 53 14.77 -1.27 10.92
CA PRO A 53 14.76 -1.98 9.65
C PRO A 53 14.33 -1.03 8.53
N SER A 54 15.00 -1.13 7.39
CA SER A 54 14.62 -0.37 6.21
C SER A 54 13.36 -1.00 5.62
N LEU A 55 12.31 -0.20 5.49
CA LEU A 55 11.08 -0.56 4.81
C LEU A 55 11.37 -0.63 3.30
N SER A 56 10.91 -1.69 2.67
CA SER A 56 10.90 -1.85 1.21
C SER A 56 9.90 -0.92 0.52
N GLY A 57 8.90 -0.43 1.27
CA GLY A 57 7.72 0.22 0.72
C GLY A 57 6.65 -0.78 0.25
N GLU A 58 6.77 -2.04 0.65
CA GLU A 58 5.83 -3.10 0.30
C GLU A 58 5.08 -3.62 1.52
N TRP A 59 3.75 -3.66 1.42
CA TRP A 59 2.87 -4.13 2.49
C TRP A 59 1.78 -5.05 1.97
N ARG A 60 1.51 -6.11 2.73
CA ARG A 60 0.36 -6.98 2.57
C ARG A 60 -0.71 -6.60 3.58
N ILE A 61 -1.93 -6.46 3.11
CA ILE A 61 -3.08 -5.99 3.88
C ILE A 61 -4.23 -6.95 3.60
N GLN A 62 -4.98 -7.34 4.62
CA GLN A 62 -6.20 -8.12 4.40
C GLN A 62 -7.28 -7.23 3.79
N LEU A 63 -7.90 -7.69 2.70
CA LEU A 63 -9.03 -7.00 2.08
C LEU A 63 -10.23 -7.06 3.04
N GLY A 64 -10.55 -5.92 3.66
CA GLY A 64 -11.69 -5.74 4.55
C GLY A 64 -12.69 -4.70 4.04
N ALA A 65 -13.89 -4.70 4.61
CA ALA A 65 -15.00 -3.83 4.22
C ALA A 65 -14.65 -2.32 4.26
N THR A 66 -13.67 -1.91 5.06
CA THR A 66 -13.26 -0.50 5.27
C THR A 66 -12.02 -0.08 4.47
N LEU A 67 -11.40 -0.99 3.73
CA LEU A 67 -10.07 -0.79 3.12
C LEU A 67 -9.94 0.46 2.23
N GLY A 68 -10.94 0.72 1.37
CA GLY A 68 -10.91 1.83 0.40
C GLY A 68 -10.86 3.22 1.03
N THR A 69 -11.67 3.43 2.07
CA THR A 69 -11.74 4.72 2.78
C THR A 69 -10.48 4.97 3.61
N ILE A 70 -9.90 3.91 4.19
CA ILE A 70 -8.71 4.02 5.02
C ILE A 70 -7.45 4.26 4.18
N LEU A 71 -7.29 3.56 3.06
CA LEU A 71 -6.09 3.71 2.22
C LEU A 71 -6.08 5.00 1.41
N GLY A 72 -7.25 5.52 1.02
CA GLY A 72 -7.38 6.62 0.08
C GLY A 72 -6.60 7.88 0.48
N ALA A 73 -6.80 8.35 1.72
CA ALA A 73 -6.18 9.59 2.18
C ALA A 73 -4.66 9.47 2.44
N PRO A 74 -4.16 8.48 3.19
CA PRO A 74 -2.72 8.37 3.47
C PRO A 74 -1.90 8.10 2.22
N VAL A 75 -2.36 7.17 1.36
CA VAL A 75 -1.66 6.83 0.11
C VAL A 75 -1.80 7.96 -0.91
N GLY A 76 -2.96 8.61 -0.98
CA GLY A 76 -3.18 9.80 -1.79
C GLY A 76 -2.23 10.94 -1.43
N SER A 77 -2.03 11.18 -0.13
CA SER A 77 -1.07 12.17 0.38
C SER A 77 0.36 11.83 -0.07
N TRP A 78 0.78 10.57 0.06
CA TRP A 78 2.11 10.14 -0.38
C TRP A 78 2.32 10.31 -1.89
N LEU A 79 1.31 9.99 -2.70
CA LEU A 79 1.32 10.18 -4.16
C LEU A 79 1.40 11.67 -4.54
N GLN A 80 0.71 12.54 -3.81
CA GLN A 80 0.69 13.99 -4.07
C GLN A 80 1.94 14.70 -3.55
N ALA A 81 2.65 14.12 -2.57
CA ALA A 81 3.85 14.73 -2.00
C ALA A 81 4.97 14.92 -3.03
N ARG A 82 5.06 14.05 -4.06
CA ARG A 82 6.04 14.16 -5.16
C ARG A 82 5.47 13.68 -6.48
N ARG A 83 5.79 14.40 -7.55
CA ARG A 83 5.45 13.98 -8.92
C ARG A 83 6.24 12.73 -9.32
N GLY A 84 5.56 11.81 -10.01
CA GLY A 84 6.14 10.58 -10.54
C GLY A 84 6.07 9.38 -9.59
N ARG A 85 5.61 9.57 -8.35
CA ARG A 85 5.32 8.46 -7.44
C ARG A 85 4.17 7.61 -7.98
N THR A 86 4.31 6.31 -7.87
CA THR A 86 3.33 5.33 -8.33
C THR A 86 3.11 4.30 -7.23
N VAL A 87 1.87 3.83 -7.09
CA VAL A 87 1.52 2.75 -6.18
C VAL A 87 1.02 1.59 -7.01
N ARG A 88 1.66 0.43 -6.85
CA ARG A 88 1.23 -0.81 -7.46
C ARG A 88 0.40 -1.59 -6.46
N LEU A 89 -0.80 -2.00 -6.89
CA LEU A 89 -1.73 -2.80 -6.10
C LEU A 89 -1.86 -4.17 -6.77
N THR A 90 -1.55 -5.23 -6.04
CA THR A 90 -1.68 -6.61 -6.49
C THR A 90 -2.68 -7.33 -5.60
N ILE A 91 -3.77 -7.83 -6.20
CA ILE A 91 -4.87 -8.49 -5.50
C ILE A 91 -5.18 -9.79 -6.23
N GLY A 92 -4.69 -10.90 -5.68
CA GLY A 92 -4.77 -12.20 -6.34
C GLY A 92 -4.03 -12.20 -7.68
N LYS A 93 -4.78 -12.20 -8.80
CA LYS A 93 -4.24 -12.14 -10.17
C LYS A 93 -4.35 -10.76 -10.82
N MET A 94 -4.97 -9.79 -10.13
CA MET A 94 -5.12 -8.43 -10.63
C MET A 94 -3.93 -7.60 -10.17
N GLU A 95 -3.31 -6.88 -11.10
CA GLU A 95 -2.26 -5.90 -10.82
C GLU A 95 -2.68 -4.56 -11.43
N ALA A 96 -2.57 -3.49 -10.64
CA ALA A 96 -2.94 -2.16 -11.08
C ALA A 96 -1.95 -1.12 -10.55
N ASP A 97 -1.45 -0.28 -11.45
CA ASP A 97 -0.59 0.84 -11.12
C ASP A 97 -1.43 2.12 -11.06
N VAL A 98 -1.33 2.84 -9.95
CA VAL A 98 -2.09 4.07 -9.71
C VAL A 98 -1.16 5.20 -9.33
N GLN A 99 -1.49 6.40 -9.81
CA GLN A 99 -0.74 7.63 -9.55
C GLN A 99 -1.58 8.68 -8.82
N THR A 100 -2.87 8.41 -8.60
CA THR A 100 -3.79 9.31 -7.89
C THR A 100 -4.65 8.56 -6.88
N ALA A 101 -5.15 9.31 -5.90
CA ALA A 101 -6.10 8.80 -4.91
C ALA A 101 -7.39 8.28 -5.56
N ASP A 102 -7.91 8.97 -6.59
CA ASP A 102 -9.12 8.55 -7.30
C ASP A 102 -8.94 7.19 -8.02
N GLN A 103 -7.77 6.99 -8.64
CA GLN A 103 -7.43 5.71 -9.27
C GLN A 103 -7.31 4.59 -8.23
N LEU A 104 -6.66 4.88 -7.09
CA LEU A 104 -6.56 3.95 -5.96
C LEU A 104 -7.95 3.53 -5.46
N GLU A 105 -8.84 4.49 -5.21
CA GLU A 105 -10.21 4.18 -4.78
C GLU A 105 -10.97 3.33 -5.80
N SER A 106 -10.80 3.64 -7.09
CA SER A 106 -11.44 2.89 -8.17
C SER A 106 -10.96 1.44 -8.22
N VAL A 107 -9.65 1.21 -8.11
CA VAL A 107 -9.07 -0.14 -8.05
C VAL A 107 -9.56 -0.88 -6.81
N ILE A 108 -9.61 -0.24 -5.64
CA ILE A 108 -10.11 -0.89 -4.42
C ILE A 108 -11.60 -1.23 -4.52
N LYS A 109 -12.42 -0.35 -5.11
CA LYS A 109 -13.85 -0.63 -5.38
C LYS A 109 -14.00 -1.85 -6.28
N ILE A 110 -13.24 -1.91 -7.38
CA ILE A 110 -13.24 -3.06 -8.29
C ILE A 110 -12.81 -4.33 -7.55
N ALA A 111 -11.75 -4.26 -6.75
CA ALA A 111 -11.25 -5.40 -6.01
C ALA A 111 -12.22 -5.94 -4.97
N LYS A 112 -12.94 -5.07 -4.26
CA LYS A 112 -14.01 -5.46 -3.34
C LYS A 112 -15.17 -6.12 -4.08
N PHE A 113 -15.53 -5.59 -5.25
CA PHE A 113 -16.56 -6.20 -6.09
C PHE A 113 -16.15 -7.62 -6.53
N TYR A 114 -14.89 -7.81 -6.93
CA TYR A 114 -14.37 -9.15 -7.24
C TYR A 114 -14.35 -10.10 -6.04
N GLN A 115 -14.06 -9.59 -4.83
CA GLN A 115 -14.14 -10.40 -3.61
C GLN A 115 -15.58 -10.88 -3.36
N ASP A 116 -16.55 -9.97 -3.44
CA ASP A 116 -17.97 -10.27 -3.20
C ASP A 116 -18.50 -11.30 -4.20
N VAL A 117 -18.17 -11.13 -5.49
CA VAL A 117 -18.54 -12.09 -6.55
C VAL A 117 -17.88 -13.45 -6.32
N ALA A 118 -16.58 -13.49 -5.98
CA ALA A 118 -15.87 -14.74 -5.75
C ALA A 118 -16.35 -15.49 -4.49
N GLU A 119 -16.78 -14.78 -3.44
CA GLU A 119 -17.42 -15.41 -2.26
C GLU A 119 -18.82 -15.95 -2.60
N ASN A 120 -19.57 -15.28 -3.47
CA ASN A 120 -20.91 -15.71 -3.85
C ASN A 120 -20.90 -16.93 -4.80
N ASP A 121 -19.93 -17.03 -5.71
CA ASP A 121 -19.73 -18.22 -6.57
C ASP A 121 -19.22 -19.45 -5.81
N ALA A 122 -18.56 -19.27 -4.65
CA ALA A 122 -18.06 -20.38 -3.83
C ALA A 122 -19.13 -21.02 -2.94
N ASN A 123 -20.31 -20.40 -2.82
CA ASN A 123 -21.41 -20.83 -1.95
C ASN A 123 -22.68 -21.25 -2.73
N ALA A 124 -22.56 -21.43 -4.05
CA ALA A 124 -23.59 -21.93 -4.96
C ALA A 124 -23.26 -23.36 -5.42
#